data_AF-A0A443L7R1-F1
#
_entry.id   AF-A0A443L7R1-F1
#
_cell.length_a   1.000
_cell.length_b   1.000
_cell.length_c   1.000
_cell.angle_alpha   90.00
_cell.angle_beta   90.00
_cell.angle_gamma   90.00
#
_symmetry.space_group_name_H-M   'P 1'
#
loop_
_entity.id
_entity.type
_entity.pdbx_description
1 polymer ?
#
loop_
_entity_poly.entity_id
_entity_poly.type
_entity_poly.pdbx_seq_one_letter_code
_entity_poly.pdbx_strand_id
1 'polypeptide(L)'
;MTIDLTNIKDNQFLELAKFHKENFDVDKITSSAAELKYLNNLKNFLSDNLNDPTEGFVAYLVSQIYDGIKTKSTLEKFSPIIKKGFNQFITERVNEKLSAALNTSVETKTIDESEELSENTPNNGIITTPEELEAFTVFKVASKDFIDPSRLYYRDTKSYFGILIDDNNRKWVFRFYQKATKNLIEIRDAGTFEIDTTIDIALYQNEIKQAIENHK
;
A
#
# COMPACT_ATOMS: atom_id res chain seq x y z
N MET A 1 -18.47 24.80 -12.08
CA MET A 1 -18.01 24.19 -10.82
C MET A 1 -19.28 23.83 -10.05
N THR A 2 -19.54 22.55 -9.86
CA THR A 2 -20.65 22.07 -9.04
C THR A 2 -20.02 21.45 -7.81
N ILE A 3 -20.15 22.14 -6.68
CA ILE A 3 -19.66 21.66 -5.38
C ILE A 3 -20.88 21.18 -4.63
N ASP A 4 -20.80 19.97 -4.12
CA ASP A 4 -21.82 19.43 -3.22
C ASP A 4 -21.52 19.91 -1.79
N LEU A 5 -22.35 20.82 -1.28
CA LEU A 5 -22.17 21.39 0.07
C LEU A 5 -22.38 20.35 1.18
N THR A 6 -22.94 19.18 0.88
CA THR A 6 -23.18 18.13 1.87
C THR A 6 -22.02 17.13 1.99
N ASN A 7 -21.07 17.15 1.04
CA ASN A 7 -19.89 16.27 1.03
C ASN A 7 -18.64 17.03 0.58
N ILE A 8 -18.25 18.03 1.37
CA ILE A 8 -17.06 18.84 1.13
C ILE A 8 -15.84 18.07 1.64
N LYS A 9 -14.90 17.76 0.74
CA LYS A 9 -13.58 17.23 1.13
C LYS A 9 -12.70 18.36 1.63
N ASP A 10 -11.84 18.11 2.61
CA ASP A 10 -10.98 19.14 3.23
C ASP A 10 -10.12 19.91 2.22
N ASN A 11 -9.72 19.27 1.10
CA ASN A 11 -8.98 19.95 0.03
C ASN A 11 -9.80 20.98 -0.75
N GLN A 12 -11.12 20.79 -0.85
CA GLN A 12 -12.04 21.70 -1.54
C GLN A 12 -12.29 22.93 -0.68
N PHE A 13 -12.26 22.78 0.65
CA PHE A 13 -12.38 23.90 1.58
C PHE A 13 -11.21 24.89 1.45
N LEU A 14 -9.98 24.39 1.37
CA LEU A 14 -8.77 25.19 1.13
C LEU A 14 -8.82 25.92 -0.21
N GLU A 15 -9.43 25.33 -1.24
CA GLU A 15 -9.66 25.99 -2.53
C GLU A 15 -10.78 27.04 -2.45
N LEU A 16 -11.90 26.74 -1.78
CA LEU A 16 -13.01 27.67 -1.54
C LEU A 16 -12.58 28.89 -0.71
N ALA A 17 -11.68 28.71 0.24
CA ALA A 17 -11.14 29.79 1.06
C ALA A 17 -10.37 30.84 0.23
N LYS A 18 -9.83 30.46 -0.93
CA LYS A 18 -9.19 31.39 -1.88
C LYS A 18 -10.18 32.34 -2.56
N PHE A 19 -11.48 32.03 -2.52
CA PHE A 19 -12.56 32.89 -3.03
C PHE A 19 -13.12 33.82 -1.94
N HIS A 20 -12.51 33.87 -0.74
CA HIS A 20 -12.90 34.81 0.31
C HIS A 20 -12.52 36.26 -0.05
N LYS A 21 -13.34 37.20 0.40
CA LYS A 21 -13.33 38.63 0.02
C LYS A 21 -11.98 39.33 0.22
N GLU A 22 -11.18 38.91 1.20
CA GLU A 22 -9.86 39.50 1.48
C GLU A 22 -8.76 39.05 0.50
N ASN A 23 -8.93 37.94 -0.21
CA ASN A 23 -7.95 37.39 -1.18
C ASN A 23 -8.45 37.45 -2.64
N PHE A 24 -9.48 38.26 -2.91
CA PHE A 24 -10.20 38.26 -4.16
C PHE A 24 -9.48 39.07 -5.27
N ASP A 25 -8.74 38.38 -6.13
CA ASP A 25 -7.99 38.95 -7.26
C ASP A 25 -8.57 38.40 -8.58
N VAL A 26 -9.29 39.23 -9.36
CA VAL A 26 -10.13 38.80 -10.49
C VAL A 26 -9.35 38.09 -11.59
N ASP A 27 -8.15 38.55 -11.91
CA ASP A 27 -7.30 37.94 -12.96
C ASP A 27 -6.73 36.60 -12.50
N LYS A 28 -6.32 36.50 -11.22
CA LYS A 28 -5.93 35.22 -10.63
C LYS A 28 -7.10 34.27 -10.51
N ILE A 29 -8.27 34.73 -10.09
CA ILE A 29 -9.47 33.90 -9.93
C ILE A 29 -9.90 33.32 -11.26
N THR A 30 -9.85 34.10 -12.34
CA THR A 30 -10.27 33.64 -13.68
C THR A 30 -9.26 32.63 -14.24
N SER A 31 -7.96 32.89 -14.08
CA SER A 31 -6.90 31.97 -14.48
C SER A 31 -6.92 30.66 -13.66
N SER A 32 -7.01 30.77 -12.33
CA SER A 32 -7.12 29.62 -11.42
C SER A 32 -8.42 28.85 -11.65
N ALA A 33 -9.54 29.50 -11.95
CA ALA A 33 -10.79 28.81 -12.27
C ALA A 33 -10.71 28.04 -13.60
N ALA A 34 -10.03 28.62 -14.61
CA ALA A 34 -9.79 27.92 -15.87
C ALA A 34 -8.88 26.71 -15.67
N GLU A 35 -7.78 26.87 -14.93
CA GLU A 35 -6.87 25.78 -14.59
C GLU A 35 -7.59 24.67 -13.83
N LEU A 36 -8.36 25.01 -12.78
CA LEU A 36 -9.15 24.04 -12.01
C LEU A 36 -10.20 23.33 -12.88
N LYS A 37 -10.81 24.03 -13.84
CA LYS A 37 -11.74 23.43 -14.80
C LYS A 37 -11.03 22.39 -15.67
N TYR A 38 -9.90 22.74 -16.27
CA TYR A 38 -9.14 21.81 -17.11
C TYR A 38 -8.57 20.64 -16.29
N LEU A 39 -8.16 20.88 -15.05
CA LEU A 39 -7.65 19.87 -14.14
C LEU A 39 -8.76 18.88 -13.75
N ASN A 40 -9.97 19.36 -13.43
CA ASN A 40 -11.12 18.47 -13.21
C ASN A 40 -11.51 17.70 -14.46
N ASN A 41 -11.50 18.33 -15.64
CA ASN A 41 -11.76 17.63 -16.90
C ASN A 41 -10.73 16.51 -17.14
N LEU A 42 -9.45 16.78 -16.88
CA LEU A 42 -8.39 15.78 -16.98
C LEU A 42 -8.57 14.65 -15.97
N LYS A 43 -8.90 14.97 -14.71
CA LYS A 43 -9.19 13.97 -13.67
C LYS A 43 -10.34 13.04 -14.08
N ASN A 44 -11.43 13.62 -14.59
CA ASN A 44 -12.57 12.83 -15.06
C ASN A 44 -12.17 11.96 -16.25
N PHE A 45 -11.49 12.53 -17.26
CA PHE A 45 -11.00 11.77 -18.40
C PHE A 45 -10.10 10.60 -18.01
N LEU A 46 -9.16 10.82 -17.07
CA LEU A 46 -8.29 9.76 -16.57
C LEU A 46 -9.08 8.70 -15.79
N SER A 47 -10.03 9.10 -14.96
CA SER A 47 -10.90 8.19 -14.21
C SER A 47 -11.74 7.31 -15.13
N ASP A 48 -12.28 7.88 -16.20
CA ASP A 48 -13.07 7.15 -17.19
C ASP A 48 -12.18 6.15 -17.93
N ASN A 49 -11.02 6.58 -18.44
CA ASN A 49 -10.08 5.72 -19.16
C ASN A 49 -9.40 4.66 -18.27
N LEU A 50 -9.35 4.87 -16.96
CA LEU A 50 -8.85 3.88 -16.00
C LEU A 50 -9.79 2.67 -15.88
N ASN A 51 -11.10 2.93 -15.90
CA ASN A 51 -12.13 1.90 -15.80
C ASN A 51 -12.45 1.27 -17.16
N ASP A 52 -12.58 2.10 -18.19
CA ASP A 52 -12.88 1.70 -19.56
C ASP A 52 -12.01 2.51 -20.55
N PRO A 53 -10.80 2.01 -20.88
CA PRO A 53 -9.87 2.74 -21.72
C PRO A 53 -10.41 2.86 -23.15
N THR A 54 -10.52 4.10 -23.64
CA THR A 54 -10.99 4.38 -24.99
C THR A 54 -10.01 3.87 -26.05
N GLU A 55 -10.51 3.49 -27.24
CA GLU A 55 -9.66 2.96 -28.32
C GLU A 55 -8.50 3.91 -28.69
N GLY A 56 -8.76 5.22 -28.70
CA GLY A 56 -7.73 6.24 -28.96
C GLY A 56 -6.64 6.28 -27.87
N PHE A 57 -7.03 6.11 -26.60
CA PHE A 57 -6.11 6.07 -25.47
C PHE A 57 -5.26 4.80 -25.49
N VAL A 58 -5.87 3.65 -25.77
CA VAL A 58 -5.18 2.37 -25.98
C VAL A 58 -4.19 2.48 -27.14
N ALA A 59 -4.60 3.05 -28.27
CA ALA A 59 -3.75 3.20 -29.45
C ALA A 59 -2.55 4.13 -29.24
N TYR A 60 -2.70 5.11 -28.36
CA TYR A 60 -1.58 5.94 -27.90
C TYR A 60 -0.62 5.13 -27.04
N LEU A 61 -1.11 4.42 -26.02
CA LEU A 61 -0.25 3.65 -25.11
C LEU A 61 0.48 2.50 -25.82
N VAL A 62 -0.22 1.74 -26.66
CA VAL A 62 0.36 0.68 -27.48
C VAL A 62 1.50 1.22 -28.33
N SER A 63 1.41 2.47 -28.81
CA SER A 63 2.47 3.09 -29.61
C SER A 63 3.78 3.33 -28.88
N GLN A 64 3.72 3.43 -27.55
CA GLN A 64 4.88 3.71 -26.72
C GLN A 64 5.54 2.43 -26.21
N ILE A 65 4.81 1.31 -26.20
CA ILE A 65 5.26 0.05 -25.60
C ILE A 65 5.42 -1.10 -26.60
N TYR A 66 4.94 -0.92 -27.84
CA TYR A 66 4.95 -1.94 -28.88
C TYR A 66 5.44 -1.36 -30.20
N ASP A 67 6.57 -1.87 -30.69
CA ASP A 67 7.23 -1.42 -31.91
C ASP A 67 6.59 -1.95 -33.22
N GLY A 68 5.53 -2.76 -33.12
CA GLY A 68 4.85 -3.34 -34.27
C GLY A 68 3.70 -2.50 -34.83
N ILE A 69 3.13 -2.94 -35.96
CA ILE A 69 2.05 -2.23 -36.64
C ILE A 69 0.78 -2.24 -35.77
N LYS A 70 0.20 -1.06 -35.57
CA LYS A 70 -1.07 -0.88 -34.86
C LYS A 70 -2.23 -1.39 -35.71
N THR A 71 -2.53 -2.69 -35.59
CA THR A 71 -3.76 -3.27 -36.15
C THR A 71 -4.87 -3.23 -35.09
N LYS A 72 -6.14 -3.24 -35.52
CA LYS A 72 -7.28 -3.34 -34.60
C LYS A 72 -7.17 -4.56 -33.67
N SER A 73 -6.67 -5.68 -34.19
CA SER A 73 -6.41 -6.90 -33.40
C SER A 73 -5.34 -6.68 -32.32
N THR A 74 -4.31 -5.88 -32.59
CA THR A 74 -3.33 -5.50 -31.57
C THR A 74 -3.98 -4.65 -30.49
N LEU A 75 -4.77 -3.64 -30.84
CA LEU A 75 -5.44 -2.78 -29.87
C LEU A 75 -6.40 -3.55 -28.96
N GLU A 76 -7.18 -4.48 -29.51
CA GLU A 76 -8.09 -5.34 -28.75
C GLU A 76 -7.34 -6.24 -27.76
N LYS A 77 -6.17 -6.77 -28.15
CA LYS A 77 -5.33 -7.59 -27.26
C LYS A 77 -4.72 -6.78 -26.11
N PHE A 78 -4.31 -5.55 -26.40
CA PHE A 78 -3.62 -4.70 -25.43
C PHE A 78 -4.58 -3.94 -24.51
N SER A 79 -5.84 -3.72 -24.90
CA SER A 79 -6.85 -3.08 -24.06
C SER A 79 -6.98 -3.71 -22.65
N PRO A 80 -7.19 -5.03 -22.49
CA PRO A 80 -7.27 -5.64 -21.16
C PRO A 80 -5.92 -5.63 -20.41
N ILE A 81 -4.79 -5.70 -21.13
CA ILE A 81 -3.45 -5.65 -20.53
C ILE A 81 -3.20 -4.27 -19.93
N ILE A 82 -3.54 -3.21 -20.66
CA ILE A 82 -3.41 -1.82 -20.20
C ILE A 82 -4.30 -1.58 -18.99
N LYS A 83 -5.56 -2.02 -19.03
CA LYS A 83 -6.47 -1.92 -17.88
C LYS A 83 -5.93 -2.62 -16.64
N LYS A 84 -5.40 -3.84 -16.80
CA LYS A 84 -4.78 -4.59 -15.69
C LYS A 84 -3.53 -3.88 -15.17
N GLY A 85 -2.67 -3.41 -16.07
CA GLY A 85 -1.44 -2.70 -15.74
C GLY A 85 -1.69 -1.42 -14.94
N PHE A 86 -2.71 -0.64 -15.30
CA PHE A 86 -3.07 0.55 -14.53
C PHE A 86 -3.57 0.22 -13.12
N ASN A 87 -4.44 -0.78 -12.96
CA ASN A 87 -4.91 -1.19 -11.65
C ASN A 87 -3.74 -1.65 -10.76
N GLN A 88 -2.84 -2.46 -11.33
CA GLN A 88 -1.63 -2.90 -10.64
C GLN A 88 -0.74 -1.71 -10.25
N PHE A 89 -0.48 -0.79 -11.18
CA PHE A 89 0.32 0.40 -10.91
C PHE A 89 -0.26 1.29 -9.81
N ILE A 90 -1.58 1.47 -9.78
CA ILE A 90 -2.25 2.23 -8.72
C ILE A 90 -2.10 1.51 -7.38
N THR A 91 -2.33 0.19 -7.34
CA THR A 91 -2.15 -0.61 -6.12
C THR A 91 -0.72 -0.52 -5.62
N GLU A 92 0.28 -0.64 -6.49
CA GLU A 92 1.69 -0.48 -6.16
C GLU A 92 1.97 0.93 -5.60
N ARG A 93 1.46 2.00 -6.21
CA ARG A 93 1.64 3.37 -5.72
C ARG A 93 0.94 3.67 -4.41
N VAL A 94 -0.23 3.08 -4.18
CA VAL A 94 -0.93 3.18 -2.90
C VAL A 94 -0.13 2.44 -1.83
N ASN A 95 0.35 1.24 -2.13
CA ASN A 95 1.18 0.46 -1.23
C ASN A 95 2.51 1.16 -0.92
N GLU A 96 3.17 1.76 -1.92
CA GLU A 96 4.38 2.56 -1.75
C GLU A 96 4.13 3.78 -0.86
N LYS A 97 3.05 4.55 -1.10
CA LYS A 97 2.72 5.71 -0.25
C LYS A 97 2.31 5.32 1.16
N LEU A 98 1.58 4.21 1.32
CA LEU A 98 1.23 3.69 2.63
C LEU A 98 2.48 3.24 3.37
N SER A 99 3.37 2.52 2.70
CA SER A 99 4.68 2.13 3.23
C SER A 99 5.52 3.35 3.60
N ALA A 100 5.56 4.37 2.74
CA ALA A 100 6.31 5.61 2.99
C ALA A 100 5.72 6.41 4.15
N ALA A 101 4.39 6.55 4.24
CA ALA A 101 3.73 7.25 5.35
C ALA A 101 3.87 6.49 6.67
N LEU A 102 3.86 5.16 6.64
CA LEU A 102 4.20 4.32 7.79
C LEU A 102 5.67 4.54 8.21
N ASN A 103 6.60 4.64 7.26
CA ASN A 103 8.01 4.93 7.52
C ASN A 103 8.26 6.37 8.00
N THR A 104 7.40 7.34 7.65
CA THR A 104 7.53 8.73 8.14
C THR A 104 7.08 8.88 9.61
N SER A 105 6.38 7.90 10.18
CA SER A 105 6.12 7.84 11.62
C SER A 105 7.33 7.38 12.45
N VAL A 106 8.44 7.03 11.79
CA VAL A 106 9.71 6.59 12.42
C VAL A 106 10.83 7.63 12.26
N GLU A 107 10.61 8.73 11.55
CA GLU A 107 11.64 9.77 11.41
C GLU A 107 11.53 10.83 12.52
N THR A 108 12.02 10.47 13.69
CA THR A 108 12.81 11.41 14.49
C THR A 108 14.16 10.78 14.78
N LYS A 109 15.09 10.94 13.83
CA LYS A 109 16.52 11.23 14.01
C LYS A 109 17.26 10.88 12.73
N THR A 110 17.48 11.90 11.91
CA THR A 110 18.65 11.94 11.03
C THR A 110 19.82 12.48 11.84
N ILE A 111 20.79 11.63 12.21
CA ILE A 111 22.23 11.99 12.30
C ILE A 111 23.05 10.73 11.99
N ASP A 112 23.84 10.85 10.93
CA ASP A 112 25.11 10.24 10.52
C ASP A 112 25.44 8.75 10.70
N GLU A 113 25.94 8.24 9.57
CA GLU A 113 27.07 7.34 9.36
C GLU A 113 27.30 6.17 10.33
N SER A 114 27.10 4.99 9.75
CA SER A 114 28.08 3.90 9.75
C SER A 114 28.59 3.44 11.12
N GLU A 115 27.83 2.56 11.76
CA GLU A 115 28.43 1.48 12.56
C GLU A 115 27.83 0.14 12.13
N GLU A 116 28.72 -0.71 11.62
CA GLU A 116 28.55 -2.14 11.56
C GLU A 116 28.16 -2.72 12.92
N LEU A 117 27.70 -3.98 12.88
CA LEU A 117 27.48 -4.95 13.95
C LEU A 117 26.00 -5.03 14.37
N SER A 118 25.29 -6.13 14.14
CA SER A 118 25.78 -7.50 14.24
C SER A 118 25.12 -8.43 13.22
N GLU A 119 25.93 -8.92 12.29
CA GLU A 119 25.77 -10.28 11.79
C GLU A 119 25.90 -11.26 12.96
N ASN A 120 24.91 -12.12 13.12
CA ASN A 120 25.08 -13.48 13.66
C ASN A 120 24.09 -14.40 12.93
N THR A 121 24.44 -14.67 11.66
CA THR A 121 24.50 -15.96 10.93
C THR A 121 23.73 -17.19 11.48
N PRO A 122 23.21 -18.10 10.62
CA PRO A 122 23.89 -18.54 9.40
C PRO A 122 23.07 -18.51 8.12
N ASN A 123 23.79 -18.09 7.08
CA ASN A 123 23.64 -18.48 5.69
C ASN A 123 23.06 -19.90 5.53
N ASN A 124 21.77 -20.01 5.21
CA ASN A 124 21.11 -21.30 4.99
C ASN A 124 20.15 -21.28 3.79
N GLY A 125 20.36 -20.35 2.86
CA GLY A 125 19.52 -20.20 1.66
C GLY A 125 18.09 -19.75 1.95
N ILE A 126 17.84 -19.22 3.16
CA ILE A 126 16.55 -18.66 3.56
C ILE A 126 16.59 -17.21 3.10
N ILE A 127 15.82 -16.91 2.05
CA ILE A 127 15.68 -15.56 1.50
C ILE A 127 14.34 -15.06 2.00
N THR A 128 14.36 -14.07 2.89
CA THR A 128 13.13 -13.43 3.33
C THR A 128 12.46 -12.78 2.13
N THR A 129 11.27 -13.26 1.82
CA THR A 129 10.50 -12.83 0.67
C THR A 129 9.82 -11.48 0.95
N PRO A 130 9.51 -10.69 -0.09
CA PRO A 130 8.74 -9.46 0.09
C PRO A 130 7.38 -9.69 0.78
N GLU A 131 6.77 -10.85 0.54
CA GLU A 131 5.47 -11.24 1.10
C GLU A 131 5.55 -11.50 2.61
N GLU A 132 6.65 -12.07 3.10
CA GLU A 132 6.90 -12.26 4.53
C GLU A 132 7.12 -10.92 5.26
N LEU A 133 7.83 -9.97 4.63
CA LEU A 133 7.99 -8.62 5.16
C LEU A 133 6.69 -7.83 5.16
N GLU A 134 5.84 -8.03 4.15
CA GLU A 134 4.49 -7.47 4.10
C GLU A 134 3.64 -8.04 5.23
N ALA A 135 3.63 -9.36 5.43
CA ALA A 135 2.92 -10.01 6.53
C ALA A 135 3.37 -9.48 7.90
N PHE A 136 4.68 -9.27 8.10
CA PHE A 136 5.21 -8.64 9.31
C PHE A 136 4.69 -7.20 9.51
N THR A 137 4.61 -6.45 8.42
CA THR A 137 4.16 -5.06 8.44
C THR A 137 2.66 -4.98 8.76
N VAL A 138 1.84 -5.80 8.11
CA VAL A 138 0.40 -5.90 8.41
C VAL A 138 0.19 -6.33 9.85
N PHE A 139 0.93 -7.32 10.34
CA PHE A 139 0.87 -7.76 11.73
C PHE A 139 1.22 -6.63 12.72
N LYS A 140 2.30 -5.87 12.46
CA LYS A 140 2.68 -4.71 13.28
C LYS A 140 1.58 -3.65 13.32
N VAL A 141 0.94 -3.36 12.18
CA VAL A 141 -0.16 -2.39 12.11
C VAL A 141 -1.38 -2.90 12.87
N ALA A 142 -1.73 -4.18 12.74
CA ALA A 142 -2.85 -4.79 13.44
C ALA A 142 -2.64 -4.85 14.97
N SER A 143 -1.39 -4.96 15.42
CA SER A 143 -1.02 -5.10 16.83
C SER A 143 -0.62 -3.80 17.55
N LYS A 144 -0.57 -2.67 16.82
CA LYS A 144 -0.11 -1.36 17.33
C LYS A 144 -0.84 -0.89 18.61
N ASP A 145 -2.11 -1.26 18.75
CA ASP A 145 -2.96 -0.83 19.86
C ASP A 145 -2.77 -1.71 21.12
N PHE A 146 -2.04 -2.82 21.00
CA PHE A 146 -1.88 -3.83 22.07
C PHE A 146 -0.45 -3.95 22.59
N ILE A 147 0.54 -3.79 21.70
CA ILE A 147 1.97 -3.87 22.01
C ILE A 147 2.76 -2.82 21.24
N ASP A 148 3.84 -2.35 21.86
CA ASP A 148 4.80 -1.47 21.21
C ASP A 148 5.47 -2.20 20.02
N PRO A 149 5.44 -1.63 18.80
CA PRO A 149 6.08 -2.21 17.62
C PRO A 149 7.57 -2.52 17.80
N SER A 150 8.29 -1.78 18.65
CA SER A 150 9.72 -2.01 18.94
C SER A 150 9.97 -3.32 19.71
N ARG A 151 8.94 -3.93 20.29
CA ARG A 151 9.04 -5.22 20.99
C ARG A 151 8.78 -6.41 20.08
N LEU A 152 8.35 -6.18 18.84
CA LEU A 152 8.05 -7.22 17.86
C LEU A 152 9.26 -7.49 16.97
N TYR A 153 9.71 -8.74 16.99
CA TYR A 153 10.82 -9.23 16.19
C TYR A 153 10.34 -10.34 15.27
N TYR A 154 10.94 -10.45 14.09
CA TYR A 154 10.68 -11.56 13.18
C TYR A 154 11.87 -12.52 13.13
N ARG A 155 11.58 -13.79 12.88
CA ARG A 155 12.56 -14.84 12.65
C ARG A 155 12.12 -15.67 11.45
N ASP A 156 12.98 -15.67 10.45
CA ASP A 156 12.77 -16.44 9.25
C ASP A 156 13.31 -17.86 9.44
N THR A 157 12.53 -18.86 9.03
CA THR A 157 12.89 -20.27 9.10
C THR A 157 12.53 -20.95 7.78
N LYS A 158 13.13 -22.11 7.48
CA LYS A 158 12.86 -22.85 6.23
C LYS A 158 11.39 -23.25 6.04
N SER A 159 10.58 -23.23 7.09
CA SER A 159 9.20 -23.74 7.04
C SER A 159 8.16 -22.68 7.34
N TYR A 160 8.54 -21.56 7.96
CA TYR A 160 7.64 -20.47 8.32
C TYR A 160 8.40 -19.21 8.67
N PHE A 161 7.70 -18.09 8.55
CA PHE A 161 8.13 -16.79 9.03
C PHE A 161 7.47 -16.48 10.38
N GLY A 162 8.25 -16.47 11.46
CA GLY A 162 7.76 -16.31 12.82
C GLY A 162 7.85 -14.86 13.31
N ILE A 163 6.86 -14.42 14.09
CA ILE A 163 6.87 -13.16 14.82
C ILE A 163 6.81 -13.46 16.32
N LEU A 164 7.64 -12.77 17.08
CA LEU A 164 7.87 -13.00 18.49
C LEU A 164 8.06 -11.69 19.26
N ILE A 165 7.80 -11.76 20.57
CA ILE A 165 7.88 -10.63 21.49
C ILE A 165 9.23 -10.67 22.25
N ASP A 166 9.86 -9.50 22.42
CA ASP A 166 11.10 -9.30 23.20
C ASP A 166 12.28 -10.17 22.73
N ASP A 167 12.38 -10.43 21.44
CA ASP A 167 13.37 -11.34 20.83
C ASP A 167 13.48 -12.74 21.51
N ASN A 168 12.39 -13.20 22.14
CA ASN A 168 12.37 -14.47 22.85
C ASN A 168 11.58 -15.55 22.10
N ASN A 169 12.26 -16.62 21.67
CA ASN A 169 11.64 -17.77 20.98
C ASN A 169 10.50 -18.44 21.77
N ARG A 170 10.46 -18.31 23.10
CA ARG A 170 9.36 -18.83 23.93
C ARG A 170 8.11 -17.96 23.88
N LYS A 171 8.24 -16.71 23.43
CA LYS A 171 7.16 -15.71 23.28
C LYS A 171 6.80 -15.49 21.80
N TRP A 172 6.72 -16.56 21.01
CA TRP A 172 6.17 -16.45 19.65
C TRP A 172 4.67 -16.18 19.70
N VAL A 173 4.16 -15.36 18.79
CA VAL A 173 2.75 -14.98 18.76
C VAL A 173 2.08 -15.31 17.43
N PHE A 174 2.86 -15.33 16.36
CA PHE A 174 2.35 -15.50 15.02
C PHE A 174 3.37 -16.22 14.15
N ARG A 175 2.89 -17.05 13.23
CA ARG A 175 3.71 -17.66 12.18
C ARG A 175 2.97 -17.59 10.86
N PHE A 176 3.68 -17.22 9.81
CA PHE A 176 3.20 -17.19 8.44
C PHE A 176 3.84 -18.33 7.67
N TYR A 177 3.01 -19.07 6.94
CA TYR A 177 3.40 -20.19 6.09
C TYR A 177 3.01 -19.87 4.66
N GLN A 178 4.01 -19.61 3.83
CA GLN A 178 3.81 -19.48 2.39
C GLN A 178 3.68 -20.88 1.77
N LYS A 179 2.54 -21.19 1.14
CA LYS A 179 2.37 -22.45 0.37
C LYS A 179 1.94 -22.14 -1.05
N ALA A 180 2.19 -23.08 -1.96
CA ALA A 180 1.90 -22.93 -3.38
C ALA A 180 0.41 -22.73 -3.73
N THR A 181 -0.52 -23.12 -2.84
CA THR A 181 -1.96 -23.03 -3.08
C THR A 181 -2.63 -21.91 -2.29
N LYS A 182 -2.39 -21.85 -0.98
CA LYS A 182 -2.93 -20.84 -0.07
C LYS A 182 -1.93 -20.55 1.02
N ASN A 183 -1.85 -19.28 1.44
CA ASN A 183 -1.04 -18.89 2.58
C ASN A 183 -1.77 -19.28 3.87
N LEU A 184 -1.02 -19.65 4.90
CA LEU A 184 -1.59 -19.97 6.21
C LEU A 184 -0.94 -19.12 7.28
N ILE A 185 -1.73 -18.78 8.28
CA ILE A 185 -1.28 -18.11 9.49
C ILE A 185 -1.56 -19.00 10.68
N GLU A 186 -0.61 -19.11 11.60
CA GLU A 186 -0.80 -19.74 12.89
C GLU A 186 -0.66 -18.67 13.96
N ILE A 187 -1.75 -18.42 14.66
CA ILE A 187 -1.78 -17.50 15.79
C ILE A 187 -1.73 -18.36 17.04
N ARG A 188 -0.80 -18.03 17.95
CA ARG A 188 -0.66 -18.78 19.20
C ARG A 188 -1.99 -18.76 19.96
N ASP A 189 -2.39 -19.92 20.47
CA ASP A 189 -3.63 -20.17 21.23
C ASP A 189 -4.96 -20.02 20.46
N ALA A 190 -4.98 -19.41 19.27
CA ALA A 190 -6.18 -19.30 18.43
C ALA A 190 -6.27 -20.38 17.34
N GLY A 191 -5.13 -20.86 16.85
CA GLY A 191 -5.04 -21.93 15.86
C GLY A 191 -4.52 -21.47 14.49
N THR A 192 -4.76 -22.30 13.47
CA THR A 192 -4.29 -22.06 12.10
C THR A 192 -5.45 -21.64 11.20
N PHE A 193 -5.24 -20.57 10.44
CA PHE A 193 -6.21 -20.01 9.50
C PHE A 193 -5.61 -19.93 8.10
N GLU A 194 -6.45 -20.14 7.09
CA GLU A 194 -6.07 -19.94 5.68
C GLU A 194 -6.38 -18.51 5.27
N ILE A 195 -5.42 -17.86 4.60
CA ILE A 195 -5.56 -16.51 4.08
C ILE A 195 -5.26 -16.49 2.58
N ASP A 196 -5.97 -15.65 1.85
CA ASP A 196 -5.77 -15.49 0.41
C ASP A 196 -4.74 -14.37 0.13
N THR A 197 -4.70 -13.34 0.99
CA THR A 197 -3.74 -12.23 0.92
C THR A 197 -3.13 -11.90 2.28
N THR A 198 -1.94 -11.30 2.28
CA THR A 198 -1.26 -10.80 3.51
C THR A 198 -2.08 -9.76 4.27
N ILE A 199 -2.99 -9.04 3.58
CA ILE A 199 -3.90 -8.07 4.19
C ILE A 199 -4.94 -8.74 5.09
N ASP A 200 -5.34 -9.99 4.78
CA ASP A 200 -6.34 -10.73 5.56
C ASP A 200 -5.90 -10.99 7.00
N ILE A 201 -4.59 -10.87 7.31
CA ILE A 201 -4.06 -10.90 8.67
C ILE A 201 -4.76 -9.87 9.56
N ALA A 202 -5.14 -8.70 9.02
CA ALA A 202 -5.84 -7.66 9.77
C ALA A 202 -7.25 -8.08 10.23
N LEU A 203 -7.86 -9.09 9.61
CA LEU A 203 -9.17 -9.61 10.02
C LEU A 203 -9.11 -10.38 11.35
N TYR A 204 -7.94 -10.90 11.71
CA TYR A 204 -7.70 -11.72 12.90
C TYR A 204 -7.13 -10.90 14.07
N GLN A 205 -7.46 -9.61 14.13
CA GLN A 205 -6.92 -8.69 15.13
C GLN A 205 -7.26 -9.10 16.57
N ASN A 206 -8.44 -9.70 16.80
CA ASN A 206 -8.87 -10.12 18.13
C ASN A 206 -8.07 -11.33 18.64
N GLU A 207 -7.80 -12.29 17.76
CA GLU A 207 -6.99 -13.48 18.02
C GLU A 207 -5.53 -13.09 18.27
N ILE A 208 -4.99 -12.16 17.47
CA ILE A 208 -3.66 -11.59 17.65
C ILE A 208 -3.56 -10.90 19.02
N LYS A 209 -4.57 -10.13 19.41
CA LYS A 209 -4.63 -9.49 20.72
C LYS A 209 -4.54 -10.50 21.86
N GLN A 210 -5.33 -11.57 21.80
CA GLN A 210 -5.31 -12.63 22.82
C GLN A 210 -3.92 -13.29 22.93
N ALA A 211 -3.31 -13.61 21.79
CA ALA A 211 -1.96 -14.19 21.75
C ALA A 211 -0.90 -13.27 22.37
N ILE A 212 -1.03 -11.94 22.19
CA ILE A 212 -0.13 -10.94 22.76
C ILE A 212 -0.37 -10.77 24.26
N GLU A 213 -1.63 -10.70 24.71
CA GLU A 213 -1.99 -10.52 26.13
C GLU A 213 -1.48 -11.68 26.99
N ASN A 214 -1.43 -12.90 26.46
CA ASN A 214 -0.86 -14.07 27.15
C ASN A 214 0.66 -13.96 27.40
N HIS A 215 1.34 -13.01 26.77
CA HIS A 215 2.79 -12.81 26.84
C HIS A 215 3.24 -11.41 27.29
N LYS A 216 2.28 -10.56 27.66
CA LYS A 216 2.52 -9.21 28.19
C LYS A 216 2.95 -9.27 29.66
#